data_AF-A0A351MDX7-F1
#
_entry.id   AF-A0A351MDX7-F1
#
_cell.length_a   1.000
_cell.length_b   1.000
_cell.length_c   1.000
_cell.angle_alpha   90.00
_cell.angle_beta   90.00
_cell.angle_gamma   90.00
#
_symmetry.space_group_name_H-M   'P 1'
#
loop_
_entity.id
_entity.type
_entity.pdbx_description
1 polymer ?
#
loop_
_entity_poly.entity_id
_entity_poly.type
_entity_poly.pdbx_seq_one_letter_code
_entity_poly.pdbx_strand_id
1 'polypeptide(L)'
;MQPSRHQAVSLSRDCPAVLIPEGSPITLTEGTEVHITQALGGSVTVLVHGNLARIAAGDADAVGLSPDAGSARIDGLNLQEAVWEVLRTCYDPEIPINIVELGLVYGVQLKRLGQSSTAAHVVGADASTPTGPVAGEIRGPGDMRAEVVMTLTAPGCGMGDVLVDDVRQKLLSLPGVVEAAVELTFDPPWHQGMMSEAARLQTGLY
;
A
#
# COMPACT_ATOMS: atom_id res chain seq x y z
N MET A 1 1.24 28.44 19.41
CA MET A 1 0.39 27.77 20.41
C MET A 1 0.14 26.34 19.94
N GLN A 2 0.18 25.39 20.86
CA GLN A 2 0.16 23.91 20.75
C GLN A 2 -0.63 23.24 19.60
N PRO A 3 -0.28 21.97 19.29
CA PRO A 3 -1.07 20.90 19.91
C PRO A 3 -0.20 19.99 20.80
N SER A 4 -0.46 20.05 22.12
CA SER A 4 -0.07 19.04 23.10
C SER A 4 -0.87 17.78 22.79
N ARG A 5 -0.30 16.89 21.99
CA ARG A 5 -0.92 15.61 21.67
C ARG A 5 -0.42 14.54 22.65
N HIS A 6 -0.75 14.76 23.93
CA HIS A 6 -0.97 13.61 24.78
C HIS A 6 -2.29 13.00 24.26
N GLN A 7 -2.22 11.88 23.55
CA GLN A 7 -3.41 11.18 23.05
C GLN A 7 -3.89 10.22 24.14
N ALA A 8 -5.06 10.49 24.70
CA ALA A 8 -5.71 9.54 25.61
C ALA A 8 -6.16 8.35 24.76
N VAL A 9 -5.71 7.15 25.12
CA VAL A 9 -6.08 5.91 24.44
C VAL A 9 -6.64 4.94 25.48
N SER A 10 -7.72 4.27 25.13
CA SER A 10 -8.33 3.23 25.95
C SER A 10 -7.74 1.87 25.57
N LEU A 11 -7.40 1.07 26.58
CA LEU A 11 -6.89 -0.29 26.35
C LEU A 11 -7.96 -1.20 25.75
N SER A 12 -7.62 -1.92 24.68
CA SER A 12 -8.54 -2.87 24.00
C SER A 12 -8.53 -4.28 24.59
N ARG A 13 -7.58 -4.60 25.47
CA ARG A 13 -7.50 -5.86 26.23
C ARG A 13 -6.66 -5.67 27.50
N ASP A 14 -6.64 -6.67 28.37
CA ASP A 14 -5.69 -6.68 29.47
C ASP A 14 -4.24 -6.69 28.96
N CYS A 15 -3.40 -5.85 29.57
CA CYS A 15 -2.04 -5.61 29.10
C CYS A 15 -1.08 -5.57 30.29
N PRO A 16 -0.02 -6.40 30.29
CA PRO A 16 1.05 -6.26 31.25
C PRO A 16 1.86 -4.99 30.96
N ALA A 17 2.10 -4.19 31.98
CA ALA A 17 2.94 -3.00 31.93
C ALA A 17 3.89 -2.97 33.14
N VAL A 18 4.96 -2.19 33.06
CA VAL A 18 5.95 -2.07 34.14
C VAL A 18 5.99 -0.64 34.62
N LEU A 19 5.73 -0.39 35.90
CA LEU A 19 5.81 0.94 36.48
C LEU A 19 7.23 1.50 36.37
N ILE A 20 7.37 2.76 35.98
CA ILE A 20 8.64 3.48 35.87
C ILE A 20 8.64 4.60 36.92
N PRO A 21 9.70 4.76 37.74
CA PRO A 21 10.97 4.01 37.77
C PRO A 21 10.97 2.73 38.63
N GLU A 22 9.85 2.42 39.29
CA GLU A 22 9.76 1.38 40.33
C GLU A 22 10.11 -0.05 39.84
N GLY A 23 9.82 -0.36 38.57
CA GLY A 23 10.06 -1.67 37.97
C GLY A 23 9.01 -2.73 38.33
N SER A 24 7.98 -2.41 39.12
CA SER A 24 6.91 -3.34 39.47
C SER A 24 6.01 -3.66 38.27
N PRO A 25 5.72 -4.95 37.99
CA PRO A 25 4.75 -5.32 36.96
C PRO A 25 3.34 -5.01 37.44
N ILE A 26 2.58 -4.30 36.60
CA ILE A 26 1.15 -4.03 36.78
C ILE A 26 0.39 -4.59 35.58
N THR A 27 -0.85 -5.01 35.80
CA THR A 27 -1.74 -5.41 34.71
C THR A 27 -2.77 -4.32 34.52
N LEU A 28 -2.76 -3.69 33.35
CA LEU A 28 -3.76 -2.70 32.98
C LEU A 28 -4.97 -3.45 32.41
N THR A 29 -6.13 -3.27 33.03
CA THR A 29 -7.37 -3.93 32.57
C THR A 29 -7.88 -3.30 31.28
N GLU A 30 -8.57 -4.09 30.46
CA GLU A 30 -9.32 -3.60 29.30
C GLU A 30 -10.20 -2.39 29.69
N GLY A 31 -10.25 -1.37 28.83
CA GLY A 31 -11.02 -0.14 29.06
C GLY A 31 -10.32 0.88 29.97
N THR A 32 -9.15 0.57 30.52
CA THR A 32 -8.38 1.56 31.30
C THR A 32 -7.88 2.67 30.38
N GLU A 33 -8.19 3.91 30.73
CA GLU A 33 -7.75 5.09 29.99
C GLU A 33 -6.30 5.43 30.36
N VAL A 34 -5.44 5.51 29.35
CA VAL A 34 -4.03 5.80 29.53
C VAL A 34 -3.57 6.91 28.59
N HIS A 35 -2.58 7.69 29.03
CA HIS A 35 -2.04 8.79 28.25
C HIS A 35 -0.68 8.45 27.64
N ILE A 36 -0.56 8.43 26.32
CA ILE A 36 0.75 8.18 25.70
C ILE A 36 1.65 9.39 25.92
N THR A 37 2.78 9.17 26.63
CA THR A 37 3.78 10.23 26.92
C THR A 37 4.98 10.16 25.99
N GLN A 38 5.40 8.95 25.61
CA GLN A 38 6.56 8.70 24.73
C GLN A 38 6.45 7.31 24.10
N ALA A 39 6.87 7.19 22.84
CA ALA A 39 7.00 5.93 22.12
C ALA A 39 8.45 5.83 21.63
N LEU A 40 9.19 4.83 22.10
CA LEU A 40 10.62 4.72 21.81
C LEU A 40 11.02 3.25 21.63
N GLY A 41 11.55 2.93 20.45
CA GLY A 41 12.17 1.62 20.16
C GLY A 41 11.25 0.41 20.37
N GLY A 42 9.96 0.57 20.08
CA GLY A 42 8.95 -0.49 20.25
C GLY A 42 8.23 -0.47 21.60
N SER A 43 8.82 0.09 22.66
CA SER A 43 8.10 0.25 23.95
C SER A 43 7.38 1.60 24.05
N VAL A 44 6.23 1.61 24.70
CA VAL A 44 5.40 2.81 24.87
C VAL A 44 5.28 3.11 26.36
N THR A 45 5.60 4.33 26.77
CA THR A 45 5.35 4.77 28.14
C THR A 45 4.04 5.52 28.20
N VAL A 46 3.12 4.96 28.98
CA VAL A 46 1.79 5.50 29.21
C VAL A 46 1.66 6.03 30.63
N LEU A 47 0.86 7.08 30.82
CA LEU A 47 0.47 7.62 32.11
C LEU A 47 -0.90 7.03 32.47
N VAL A 48 -0.98 6.33 33.60
CA VAL A 48 -2.19 5.65 34.08
C VAL A 48 -2.37 5.89 35.57
N HIS A 49 -3.53 6.40 35.98
CA HIS A 49 -3.82 6.77 37.38
C HIS A 49 -2.73 7.68 38.02
N GLY A 50 -2.07 8.52 37.23
CA GLY A 50 -0.98 9.40 37.69
C GLY A 50 0.41 8.75 37.75
N ASN A 51 0.52 7.46 37.43
CA ASN A 51 1.79 6.73 37.39
C ASN A 51 2.25 6.49 35.96
N LEU A 52 3.57 6.50 35.72
CA LEU A 52 4.15 6.12 34.43
C LEU A 52 4.30 4.61 34.39
N ALA A 53 3.74 3.99 33.37
CA ALA A 53 3.87 2.56 33.09
C ALA A 53 4.40 2.37 31.68
N ARG A 54 5.39 1.49 31.52
CA ARG A 54 5.95 1.11 30.22
C ARG A 54 5.29 -0.18 29.74
N ILE A 55 4.72 -0.13 28.55
CA ILE A 55 4.17 -1.26 27.81
C ILE A 55 5.26 -1.79 26.88
N ALA A 56 5.45 -3.11 26.88
CA ALA A 56 6.43 -3.77 26.04
C ALA A 56 5.99 -3.74 24.56
N ALA A 57 6.95 -3.92 23.64
CA ALA A 57 6.67 -3.86 22.20
C ALA A 57 5.68 -4.91 21.70
N GLY A 58 5.65 -6.08 22.34
CA GLY A 58 4.65 -7.12 22.02
C GLY A 58 3.22 -6.74 22.42
N ASP A 59 3.07 -5.78 23.33
CA ASP A 59 1.80 -5.42 23.95
C ASP A 59 1.32 -4.01 23.58
N ALA A 60 2.07 -3.28 22.73
CA ALA A 60 1.72 -1.95 22.25
C ALA A 60 0.40 -1.90 21.45
N ASP A 61 0.02 -3.04 20.86
CA ASP A 61 -1.29 -3.27 20.24
C ASP A 61 -2.46 -2.99 21.19
N ALA A 62 -2.30 -3.27 22.50
CA ALA A 62 -3.36 -3.06 23.48
C ALA A 62 -3.75 -1.58 23.62
N VAL A 63 -2.84 -0.65 23.35
CA VAL A 63 -3.09 0.81 23.38
C VAL A 63 -3.31 1.38 21.97
N GLY A 64 -3.70 0.55 21.00
CA GLY A 64 -3.96 0.99 19.62
C GLY A 64 -2.73 1.49 18.88
N LEU A 65 -1.54 1.42 19.49
CA LEU A 65 -0.25 1.57 18.83
C LEU A 65 0.15 0.18 18.34
N SER A 66 -0.60 -0.33 17.38
CA SER A 66 -0.24 -1.57 16.77
C SER A 66 1.13 -1.38 16.09
N PRO A 67 2.09 -2.33 16.22
CA PRO A 67 3.21 -2.43 15.28
C PRO A 67 2.72 -2.68 13.84
N ASP A 68 1.41 -2.80 13.64
CA ASP A 68 0.73 -2.92 12.38
C ASP A 68 0.47 -1.55 11.71
N ALA A 69 1.55 -0.99 11.19
CA ALA A 69 1.51 -0.27 9.92
C ALA A 69 1.80 -1.25 8.76
N GLY A 70 1.33 -2.51 8.82
CA GLY A 70 1.86 -3.55 7.92
C GLY A 70 1.09 -4.85 7.68
N SER A 71 -0.03 -5.13 8.33
CA SER A 71 -0.84 -6.32 8.03
C SER A 71 -2.31 -6.14 8.44
N ALA A 72 -2.91 -5.01 8.05
CA ALA A 72 -4.35 -4.89 7.94
C ALA A 72 -4.84 -5.93 6.93
N ARG A 73 -5.90 -6.67 7.30
CA ARG A 73 -6.65 -7.49 6.34
C ARG A 73 -6.98 -6.63 5.14
N ILE A 74 -6.46 -7.02 3.98
CA ILE A 74 -6.64 -6.24 2.76
C ILE A 74 -8.04 -6.56 2.23
N ASP A 75 -9.05 -5.84 2.72
CA ASP A 75 -10.29 -5.69 1.97
C ASP A 75 -9.96 -5.03 0.62
N GLY A 76 -10.64 -5.41 -0.46
CA GLY A 76 -10.28 -4.97 -1.83
C GLY A 76 -10.20 -3.44 -2.01
N LEU A 77 -10.82 -2.68 -1.11
CA LEU A 77 -10.71 -1.21 -1.03
C LEU A 77 -9.31 -0.75 -0.60
N ASN A 78 -8.69 -1.42 0.38
CA ASN A 78 -7.32 -1.13 0.80
C ASN A 78 -6.28 -1.58 -0.22
N LEU A 79 -6.54 -2.66 -0.96
CA LEU A 79 -5.61 -3.12 -2.00
C LEU A 79 -5.54 -2.13 -3.16
N GLN A 80 -6.69 -1.60 -3.57
CA GLN A 80 -6.74 -0.63 -4.67
C GLN A 80 -5.96 0.63 -4.33
N GLU A 81 -6.17 1.19 -3.13
CA GLU A 81 -5.40 2.34 -2.64
C GLU A 81 -3.90 2.02 -2.57
N ALA A 82 -3.53 0.84 -2.05
CA ALA A 82 -2.14 0.41 -2.00
C ALA A 82 -1.50 0.29 -3.40
N VAL A 83 -2.25 -0.20 -4.38
CA VAL A 83 -1.81 -0.26 -5.79
C VAL A 83 -1.58 1.14 -6.34
N TRP A 84 -2.50 2.09 -6.12
CA TRP A 84 -2.33 3.47 -6.55
C TRP A 84 -1.11 4.14 -5.89
N GLU A 85 -0.91 3.92 -4.60
CA GLU A 85 0.26 4.43 -3.87
C GLU A 85 1.57 3.86 -4.44
N VAL A 86 1.60 2.56 -4.73
CA VAL A 86 2.76 1.93 -5.37
C VAL A 86 3.02 2.52 -6.76
N LEU A 87 1.98 2.72 -7.58
CA LEU A 87 2.10 3.36 -8.89
C LEU A 87 2.64 4.80 -8.77
N ARG A 88 2.31 5.53 -7.69
CA ARG A 88 2.87 6.86 -7.42
C ARG A 88 4.36 6.85 -7.10
N THR A 89 4.92 5.71 -6.69
CA THR A 89 6.38 5.53 -6.51
C THR A 89 7.11 5.22 -7.82
N CYS A 90 6.38 5.01 -8.92
CA CYS A 90 6.96 4.78 -10.23
C CYS A 90 7.13 6.14 -10.92
N TYR A 91 8.38 6.48 -11.23
CA TYR A 91 8.75 7.75 -11.85
C TYR A 91 9.16 7.51 -13.28
N ASP A 92 8.79 8.44 -14.17
CA ASP A 92 9.30 8.42 -15.52
C ASP A 92 10.80 8.80 -15.51
N PRO A 93 11.67 8.05 -16.19
CA PRO A 93 13.10 8.34 -16.18
C PRO A 93 13.46 9.61 -16.97
N GLU A 94 12.59 10.07 -17.86
CA GLU A 94 12.79 11.28 -18.67
C GLU A 94 12.20 12.52 -18.02
N ILE A 95 11.09 12.36 -17.29
CA ILE A 95 10.44 13.43 -16.53
C ILE A 95 10.38 13.00 -15.06
N PRO A 96 11.03 13.71 -14.11
CA PRO A 96 11.10 13.32 -12.69
C PRO A 96 9.77 13.57 -11.95
N ILE A 97 8.68 13.04 -12.49
CA ILE A 97 7.32 13.08 -12.00
C ILE A 97 6.76 11.65 -12.10
N ASN A 98 5.89 11.31 -11.17
CA ASN A 98 5.30 10.00 -11.11
C ASN A 98 4.26 9.78 -12.22
N ILE A 99 4.19 8.54 -12.70
CA ILE A 99 3.32 8.13 -13.82
C ILE A 99 1.83 8.43 -13.57
N VAL A 100 1.42 8.45 -12.30
CA VAL A 100 0.03 8.75 -11.90
C VAL A 100 -0.26 10.24 -12.06
N GLU A 101 0.61 11.13 -11.60
CA GLU A 101 0.40 12.58 -11.74
C GLU A 101 0.64 13.05 -13.18
N LEU A 102 1.48 12.33 -13.94
CA LEU A 102 1.61 12.53 -15.39
C LEU A 102 0.35 12.11 -16.16
N GLY A 103 -0.56 11.35 -15.54
CA GLY A 103 -1.75 10.82 -16.23
C GLY A 103 -1.39 9.75 -17.26
N LEU A 104 -0.29 9.03 -17.06
CA LEU A 104 0.10 7.90 -17.92
C LEU A 104 -0.73 6.64 -17.63
N VAL A 105 -1.34 6.55 -16.44
CA VAL A 105 -2.20 5.43 -16.05
C VAL A 105 -3.63 5.72 -16.50
N TYR A 106 -4.15 4.93 -17.42
CA TYR A 106 -5.52 5.05 -17.93
C TYR A 106 -6.54 4.35 -17.04
N GLY A 107 -6.13 3.25 -16.41
CA GLY A 107 -6.99 2.53 -15.50
C GLY A 107 -6.28 1.41 -14.76
N VAL A 108 -6.78 1.12 -13.57
CA VAL A 108 -6.36 0.00 -12.73
C VAL A 108 -7.61 -0.83 -12.43
N GLN A 109 -7.53 -2.14 -12.68
CA GLN A 109 -8.57 -3.11 -12.38
C GLN A 109 -8.01 -4.23 -11.51
N LEU A 110 -8.72 -4.58 -10.45
CA LEU A 110 -8.39 -5.69 -9.57
C LEU A 110 -9.40 -6.83 -9.76
N LYS A 111 -8.94 -7.98 -10.25
CA LYS A 111 -9.77 -9.18 -10.44
C LYS A 111 -9.37 -10.26 -9.43
N ARG A 112 -10.33 -10.94 -8.83
CA ARG A 112 -10.04 -12.10 -7.96
C ARG A 112 -9.78 -13.33 -8.82
N LEU A 113 -8.58 -13.93 -8.71
CA LEU A 113 -8.29 -15.24 -9.27
C LEU A 113 -9.12 -16.29 -8.51
N GLY A 114 -10.00 -17.00 -9.19
CA GLY A 114 -10.84 -18.05 -8.58
C GLY A 114 -12.35 -17.84 -8.68
N GLN A 115 -12.84 -16.78 -9.33
CA GLN A 115 -14.23 -16.71 -9.78
C GLN A 115 -14.29 -16.90 -11.29
N SER A 116 -14.59 -18.13 -11.70
CA SER A 116 -14.96 -18.46 -13.07
C SER A 116 -16.26 -17.73 -13.45
N SER A 117 -16.15 -16.52 -13.98
CA SER A 117 -17.25 -15.88 -14.70
C SER A 117 -17.21 -16.35 -16.15
N THR A 118 -18.04 -17.32 -16.47
CA THR A 118 -18.35 -17.71 -17.85
C THR A 118 -19.09 -16.58 -18.56
N ALA A 119 -18.47 -15.94 -19.55
CA ALA A 119 -19.14 -15.38 -20.72
C ALA A 119 -18.10 -15.17 -21.85
N ALA A 120 -18.33 -15.85 -22.97
CA ALA A 120 -17.45 -15.94 -24.11
C ALA A 120 -17.54 -14.73 -25.06
N HIS A 121 -16.41 -14.36 -25.68
CA HIS A 121 -16.34 -14.20 -27.13
C HIS A 121 -14.92 -14.48 -27.63
N VAL A 122 -14.80 -15.41 -28.57
CA VAL A 122 -13.58 -15.85 -29.25
C VAL A 122 -13.26 -14.93 -30.41
N VAL A 123 -12.00 -14.52 -30.59
CA VAL A 123 -11.35 -14.35 -31.91
C VAL A 123 -9.83 -14.39 -31.78
N GLY A 124 -9.19 -15.15 -32.66
CA GLY A 124 -7.86 -14.80 -33.20
C GLY A 124 -6.65 -15.29 -32.42
N ALA A 125 -6.12 -16.44 -32.81
CA ALA A 125 -4.81 -16.94 -32.40
C ALA A 125 -3.70 -16.35 -33.30
N ASP A 126 -2.67 -15.78 -32.70
CA ASP A 126 -1.29 -15.97 -33.14
C ASP A 126 -0.36 -16.04 -31.91
N ALA A 127 0.54 -17.00 -31.96
CA ALA A 127 1.33 -17.45 -30.83
C ALA A 127 2.71 -16.76 -30.86
N SER A 128 3.08 -16.13 -29.75
CA SER A 128 4.47 -15.97 -29.32
C SER A 128 4.49 -15.75 -27.81
N THR A 129 4.73 -16.82 -27.06
CA THR A 129 5.21 -16.77 -25.66
C THR A 129 6.72 -17.06 -25.68
N PRO A 130 7.49 -16.66 -24.66
CA PRO A 130 7.68 -17.64 -23.59
C PRO A 130 7.83 -17.09 -22.16
N THR A 131 7.46 -17.94 -21.21
CA THR A 131 7.99 -18.07 -19.83
C THR A 131 7.71 -16.95 -18.82
N GLY A 132 6.53 -17.03 -18.19
CA GLY A 132 6.37 -16.76 -16.76
C GLY A 132 6.18 -18.10 -16.01
N PRO A 133 6.63 -18.23 -14.75
CA PRO A 133 6.76 -19.53 -14.10
C PRO A 133 5.40 -20.20 -13.84
N VAL A 134 5.44 -21.51 -14.09
CA VAL A 134 4.55 -22.61 -13.68
C VAL A 134 3.32 -22.24 -12.86
N ALA A 135 2.15 -22.59 -13.41
CA ALA A 135 0.94 -22.84 -12.62
C ALA A 135 1.26 -23.92 -11.57
N GLY A 136 1.44 -23.51 -10.33
CA GLY A 136 1.86 -24.39 -9.25
C GLY A 136 1.65 -23.75 -7.89
N GLU A 137 0.58 -24.19 -7.24
CA GLU A 137 0.19 -23.93 -5.85
C GLU A 137 -0.72 -22.70 -5.64
N ILE A 138 -2.02 -22.99 -5.56
CA ILE A 138 -3.03 -22.11 -4.93
C ILE A 138 -2.60 -21.81 -3.49
N ARG A 139 -1.89 -20.68 -3.29
CA ARG A 139 -1.42 -20.25 -1.98
C ARG A 139 -2.34 -19.16 -1.43
N GLY A 140 -3.41 -19.62 -0.77
CA GLY A 140 -4.20 -18.84 0.18
C GLY A 140 -5.51 -18.27 -0.37
N PRO A 141 -6.56 -18.16 0.46
CA PRO A 141 -7.85 -17.61 0.04
C PRO A 141 -7.74 -16.08 -0.14
N GLY A 142 -7.42 -15.60 -1.34
CA GLY A 142 -7.32 -14.15 -1.57
C GLY A 142 -6.55 -13.70 -2.80
N ASP A 143 -6.26 -14.58 -3.75
CA ASP A 143 -5.48 -14.28 -4.95
C ASP A 143 -6.11 -13.15 -5.78
N MET A 144 -5.49 -11.97 -5.81
CA MET A 144 -5.92 -10.86 -6.68
C MET A 144 -4.94 -10.70 -7.84
N ARG A 145 -5.49 -10.47 -9.04
CA ARG A 145 -4.78 -10.05 -10.24
C ARG A 145 -4.97 -8.54 -10.43
N ALA A 146 -3.86 -7.83 -10.53
CA ALA A 146 -3.86 -6.42 -10.91
C ALA A 146 -3.68 -6.30 -12.43
N GLU A 147 -4.59 -5.58 -13.07
CA GLU A 147 -4.54 -5.22 -14.48
C GLU A 147 -4.41 -3.71 -14.58
N VAL A 148 -3.28 -3.25 -15.14
CA VAL A 148 -3.00 -1.82 -15.29
C VAL A 148 -2.88 -1.52 -16.78
N VAL A 149 -3.66 -0.57 -17.26
CA VAL A 149 -3.55 -0.04 -18.62
C VAL A 149 -2.87 1.32 -18.53
N MET A 150 -1.76 1.48 -19.23
CA MET A 150 -1.00 2.72 -19.21
C MET A 150 -0.41 3.06 -20.58
N THR A 151 0.09 4.28 -20.70
CA THR A 151 0.72 4.82 -21.90
C THR A 151 2.09 5.43 -21.59
N LEU A 152 2.78 5.91 -22.61
CA LEU A 152 4.04 6.64 -22.49
C LEU A 152 3.90 8.06 -23.02
N THR A 153 4.76 8.95 -22.53
CA THR A 153 4.88 10.33 -23.01
C THR A 153 5.34 10.40 -24.47
N ALA A 154 6.06 9.38 -24.96
CA ALA A 154 6.53 9.29 -26.34
C ALA A 154 6.46 7.84 -26.90
N PRO A 155 5.99 7.65 -28.15
CA PRO A 155 6.03 6.36 -28.81
C PRO A 155 7.47 5.98 -29.20
N GLY A 156 7.90 4.77 -28.85
CA GLY A 156 9.18 4.20 -29.30
C GLY A 156 10.39 4.42 -28.38
N CYS A 157 10.20 4.88 -27.14
CA CYS A 157 11.28 4.88 -26.16
C CYS A 157 11.52 3.44 -25.66
N GLY A 158 12.69 2.87 -25.95
CA GLY A 158 13.08 1.51 -25.53
C GLY A 158 13.13 1.31 -24.00
N MET A 159 12.86 2.36 -23.22
CA MET A 159 12.70 2.32 -21.77
C MET A 159 11.26 2.07 -21.30
N GLY A 160 10.27 2.05 -22.20
CA GLY A 160 8.89 1.70 -21.84
C GLY A 160 8.78 0.33 -21.17
N ASP A 161 9.55 -0.65 -21.66
CA ASP A 161 9.62 -2.00 -21.08
C ASP A 161 10.18 -1.99 -19.64
N VAL A 162 11.14 -1.10 -19.37
CA VAL A 162 11.74 -0.93 -18.03
C VAL A 162 10.72 -0.36 -17.05
N LEU A 163 9.92 0.62 -17.50
CA LEU A 163 8.86 1.19 -16.68
C LEU A 163 7.75 0.16 -16.40
N VAL A 164 7.38 -0.62 -17.42
CA VAL A 164 6.40 -1.71 -17.30
C VAL A 164 6.89 -2.78 -16.32
N ASP A 165 8.15 -3.17 -16.39
CA ASP A 165 8.74 -4.12 -15.45
C ASP A 165 8.79 -3.55 -14.03
N ASP A 166 9.21 -2.29 -13.83
CA ASP A 166 9.22 -1.64 -12.51
C ASP A 166 7.81 -1.64 -11.89
N VAL A 167 6.80 -1.22 -12.66
CA VAL A 167 5.40 -1.25 -12.22
C VAL A 167 4.98 -2.66 -11.86
N ARG A 168 5.23 -3.64 -12.74
CA ARG A 168 4.84 -5.03 -12.52
C ARG A 168 5.49 -5.62 -11.27
N GLN A 169 6.79 -5.43 -11.10
CA GLN A 169 7.54 -5.92 -9.94
C GLN A 169 7.02 -5.32 -8.64
N LYS A 170 6.74 -4.02 -8.63
CA LYS A 170 6.22 -3.35 -7.44
C LYS A 170 4.80 -3.79 -7.10
N LEU A 171 3.94 -4.03 -8.10
CA LEU A 171 2.61 -4.59 -7.87
C LEU A 171 2.69 -6.00 -7.27
N LEU A 172 3.58 -6.84 -7.77
CA LEU A 172 3.82 -8.18 -7.23
C LEU A 172 4.43 -8.16 -5.81
N SER A 173 5.04 -7.06 -5.40
CA SER A 173 5.52 -6.88 -4.04
C SER A 173 4.40 -6.63 -3.02
N LEU A 174 3.17 -6.34 -3.45
CA LEU A 174 2.05 -6.08 -2.55
C LEU A 174 1.45 -7.39 -2.00
N PRO A 175 1.26 -7.50 -0.67
CA PRO A 175 0.62 -8.66 -0.06
C PRO A 175 -0.85 -8.74 -0.52
N GLY A 176 -1.17 -9.72 -1.36
CA GLY A 176 -2.51 -9.94 -1.93
C GLY A 176 -2.55 -9.92 -3.46
N VAL A 177 -1.53 -9.38 -4.13
CA VAL A 177 -1.39 -9.47 -5.59
C VAL A 177 -0.55 -10.68 -5.95
N VAL A 178 -1.13 -11.67 -6.61
CA VAL A 178 -0.39 -12.85 -7.09
C VAL A 178 0.00 -12.75 -8.56
N GLU A 179 -0.72 -11.91 -9.31
CA GLU A 179 -0.49 -11.72 -10.73
C GLU A 179 -0.65 -10.25 -11.09
N ALA A 180 0.30 -9.70 -11.85
CA ALA A 180 0.25 -8.34 -12.36
C ALA A 180 0.39 -8.38 -13.88
N ALA A 181 -0.62 -7.86 -14.57
CA ALA A 181 -0.68 -7.69 -16.01
C ALA A 181 -0.67 -6.18 -16.31
N VAL A 182 0.38 -5.72 -16.97
CA VAL A 182 0.53 -4.33 -17.35
C VAL A 182 0.45 -4.28 -18.87
N GLU A 183 -0.56 -3.57 -19.39
CA GLU A 183 -0.79 -3.37 -20.81
C GLU A 183 -0.39 -1.94 -21.19
N LEU A 184 0.48 -1.85 -22.18
CA LEU A 184 0.94 -0.58 -22.73
C LEU A 184 0.16 -0.27 -24.00
N THR A 185 -0.64 0.80 -23.97
CA THR A 185 -1.39 1.30 -25.13
C THR A 185 -0.92 2.70 -25.53
N PHE A 186 -0.91 2.97 -26.83
CA PHE A 186 -0.66 4.32 -27.39
C PHE A 186 -1.94 4.96 -27.94
N ASP A 187 -3.08 4.30 -27.77
CA ASP A 187 -4.39 4.79 -28.15
C ASP A 187 -5.30 4.85 -26.91
N PRO A 188 -5.83 6.03 -26.55
CA PRO A 188 -5.57 7.35 -27.14
C PRO A 188 -4.11 7.81 -26.94
N PRO A 189 -3.59 8.77 -27.74
CA PRO A 189 -2.26 9.32 -27.51
C PRO A 189 -2.25 10.19 -26.25
N TRP A 190 -1.18 10.07 -25.45
CA TRP A 190 -0.98 10.94 -24.29
C TRP A 190 -0.82 12.40 -24.72
N HIS A 191 -1.36 13.32 -23.92
CA HIS A 191 -1.16 14.76 -24.06
C HIS A 191 -1.09 15.42 -22.69
N GLN A 192 -0.42 16.57 -22.59
CA GLN A 192 -0.22 17.33 -21.35
C GLN A 192 -1.51 17.69 -20.58
N GLY A 193 -2.67 17.68 -21.25
CA GLY A 193 -3.98 17.86 -20.63
C GLY A 193 -4.39 16.72 -19.69
N MET A 194 -3.70 15.57 -19.76
CA MET A 194 -3.89 14.42 -18.88
C MET A 194 -3.13 14.56 -17.55
N MET A 195 -2.22 15.56 -17.42
CA MET A 195 -1.48 15.79 -16.19
C MET A 195 -2.35 16.42 -15.10
N SER A 196 -2.16 15.96 -13.87
CA SER A 196 -2.76 16.57 -12.68
C SER A 196 -2.35 18.05 -12.54
N GLU A 197 -3.20 18.86 -11.90
CA GLU A 197 -2.92 20.28 -11.63
C GLU A 197 -1.57 20.47 -10.92
N ALA A 198 -1.24 19.58 -9.98
CA ALA A 198 0.03 19.58 -9.27
C ALA A 198 1.23 19.33 -10.20
N ALA A 199 1.16 18.35 -11.11
CA ALA A 199 2.22 18.07 -12.09
C ALA A 199 2.41 19.19 -13.11
N ARG A 200 1.33 19.85 -13.54
CA ARG A 200 1.40 21.02 -14.44
C ARG A 200 2.12 22.18 -13.75
N LEU A 201 1.82 22.42 -12.48
CA LEU A 201 2.49 23.44 -11.67
C LEU A 201 3.99 23.14 -11.50
N GLN A 202 4.35 21.87 -11.31
CA GLN A 202 5.73 21.43 -11.09
C GLN A 202 6.60 21.48 -12.35
N THR A 203 6.03 21.18 -13.51
CA THR A 203 6.73 21.22 -14.81
C THR A 203 6.85 22.62 -15.40
N GLY A 204 6.10 23.59 -14.87
CA GLY A 204 6.07 24.96 -15.40
C GLY A 204 5.40 25.06 -16.79
N LEU A 205 4.67 24.03 -17.22
CA LEU A 205 3.92 24.00 -18.47
C LEU A 205 2.52 24.57 -18.24
N TYR A 206 2.33 25.85 -18.53
CA TYR A 206 1.04 26.54 -18.54
C TYR A 206 0.47 26.68 -19.96
#